data_AF-A0AAU6HFP0-F1
#
_entry.id   AF-A0AAU6HFP0-F1
#
_cell.length_a   1.000
_cell.length_b   1.000
_cell.length_c   1.000
_cell.angle_alpha   90.00
_cell.angle_beta   90.00
_cell.angle_gamma   90.00
#
_symmetry.space_group_name_H-M   'P 1'
#
loop_
_entity.id
_entity.type
_entity.pdbx_description
1 polymer ?
#
loop_
_entity_poly.entity_id
_entity_poly.type
_entity_poly.pdbx_seq_one_letter_code
_entity_poly.pdbx_strand_id
1 'polypeptide(L)'
;MTNAAYTNRATLTYSIAFIGYADLEGEVQSVSHQPLRGGNYYQDLAEPKDWDGALKGIQHRTDAERQVVNLLADEIYSHLGCRSNAQYTSRIGAVRRGTVILYSDMGPCHSCRSVIKDFRRDFPTLTLDIRYRNALRGGGSAALIPAGDGLSGNYGIGDATQREDELWAKIYPGSPVAAATGAYDVKVAGPGGQAFAGTVSGIDQQPHSSYLYPAPRAAAAPLDEVAAVMDGIARGISTKMEPGQLMRPQAFRRWIGNIEGTVRLDCERGPSGDGRTAVAAFIEDFPKVEVEVAYPGTAAQADGCGYSDATEQDDGTWLMAFSAAR
;
A
#
# COMPACT_ATOMS: atom_id res chain seq x y z
N MET A 1 37.80 -11.49 -32.48
CA MET A 1 36.39 -11.88 -32.30
C MET A 1 35.66 -10.68 -31.72
N THR A 2 34.70 -10.12 -32.44
CA THR A 2 33.85 -9.02 -31.95
C THR A 2 32.93 -9.58 -30.86
N ASN A 3 33.12 -9.16 -29.61
CA ASN A 3 32.18 -9.44 -28.53
C ASN A 3 30.82 -8.86 -28.92
N ALA A 4 29.91 -9.71 -29.42
CA ALA A 4 28.51 -9.32 -29.55
C ALA A 4 28.03 -8.98 -28.14
N ALA A 5 27.75 -7.70 -27.88
CA ALA A 5 27.28 -7.24 -26.58
C ALA A 5 26.00 -8.01 -26.22
N TYR A 6 25.98 -8.64 -25.03
CA TYR A 6 24.79 -9.32 -24.52
C TYR A 6 23.65 -8.30 -24.39
N THR A 7 22.63 -8.42 -25.22
CA THR A 7 21.47 -7.53 -25.23
C THR A 7 20.36 -8.15 -24.39
N ASN A 8 19.95 -7.46 -23.33
CA ASN A 8 18.86 -7.85 -22.44
C ASN A 8 17.70 -6.88 -22.62
N ARG A 9 16.47 -7.35 -22.59
CA ARG A 9 15.27 -6.52 -22.51
C ARG A 9 14.63 -6.69 -21.14
N ALA A 10 14.21 -5.57 -20.57
CA ALA A 10 13.39 -5.56 -19.37
C ALA A 10 12.11 -4.76 -19.64
N THR A 11 11.00 -5.28 -19.13
CA THR A 11 9.70 -4.62 -19.13
C THR A 11 9.17 -4.60 -17.71
N LEU A 12 8.67 -3.46 -17.26
CA LEU A 12 8.09 -3.29 -15.95
C LEU A 12 6.67 -2.75 -16.13
N THR A 13 5.68 -3.53 -15.70
CA THR A 13 4.27 -3.13 -15.64
C THR A 13 3.90 -2.81 -14.19
N TYR A 14 3.11 -1.77 -13.95
CA TYR A 14 2.76 -1.33 -12.61
C TYR A 14 1.33 -0.81 -12.50
N SER A 15 0.74 -0.99 -11.32
CA SER A 15 -0.50 -0.34 -10.87
C SER A 15 -0.31 0.05 -9.41
N ILE A 16 -0.36 1.35 -9.11
CA ILE A 16 0.03 1.94 -7.83
C ILE A 16 -1.05 2.91 -7.37
N ALA A 17 -1.55 2.70 -6.16
CA ALA A 17 -2.48 3.59 -5.51
C ALA A 17 -1.78 4.51 -4.51
N PHE A 18 -2.27 5.75 -4.40
CA PHE A 18 -1.66 6.79 -3.56
C PHE A 18 -2.62 7.37 -2.53
N ILE A 19 -2.06 7.90 -1.44
CA ILE A 19 -2.78 8.67 -0.43
C ILE A 19 -2.81 10.13 -0.88
N GLY A 20 -3.98 10.61 -1.30
CA GLY A 20 -4.19 12.02 -1.68
C GLY A 20 -3.65 12.41 -3.05
N TYR A 21 -3.25 11.45 -3.89
CA TYR A 21 -2.89 11.65 -5.30
C TYR A 21 -3.72 10.69 -6.17
N ALA A 22 -3.78 10.94 -7.47
CA ALA A 22 -4.37 10.00 -8.41
C ALA A 22 -3.57 8.69 -8.45
N ASP A 23 -4.24 7.60 -8.80
CA ASP A 23 -3.56 6.32 -9.02
C ASP A 23 -2.71 6.37 -10.30
N LEU A 24 -1.67 5.54 -10.35
CA LEU A 24 -0.73 5.47 -11.46
C LEU A 24 -0.68 4.04 -12.01
N GLU A 25 -0.92 3.89 -13.31
CA GLU A 25 -0.81 2.61 -14.01
C GLU A 25 -0.04 2.78 -15.32
N GLY A 26 0.77 1.80 -15.67
CA GLY A 26 1.50 1.87 -16.93
C GLY A 26 2.54 0.78 -17.12
N GLU A 27 3.40 1.02 -18.11
CA GLU A 27 4.47 0.14 -18.51
C GLU A 27 5.69 0.96 -18.94
N VAL A 28 6.87 0.55 -18.44
CA VAL A 28 8.16 1.04 -18.91
C VAL A 28 9.01 -0.11 -19.43
N GLN A 29 9.74 0.14 -20.52
CA GLN A 29 10.63 -0.85 -21.12
C GLN A 29 11.99 -0.25 -21.41
N SER A 30 13.03 -1.08 -21.29
CA SER A 30 14.38 -0.73 -21.70
C SER A 30 15.12 -1.93 -22.28
N VAL A 31 16.18 -1.63 -23.03
CA VAL A 31 17.09 -2.60 -23.63
C VAL A 31 18.50 -2.22 -23.21
N SER A 32 19.31 -3.21 -22.84
CA SER A 32 20.67 -2.95 -22.36
C SER A 32 21.52 -2.27 -23.44
N HIS A 33 22.52 -1.51 -23.00
CA HIS A 33 23.44 -0.71 -23.85
C HIS A 33 22.79 0.45 -24.60
N GLN A 34 21.49 0.70 -24.41
CA GLN A 34 20.86 1.93 -24.88
C GLN A 34 21.22 3.11 -23.97
N PRO A 35 21.21 4.35 -24.50
CA PRO A 35 21.38 5.54 -23.69
C PRO A 35 20.40 5.59 -22.53
N LEU A 36 20.87 6.07 -21.38
CA LEU A 36 20.04 6.27 -20.20
C LEU A 36 18.86 7.19 -20.51
N ARG A 37 17.72 6.88 -19.90
CA ARG A 37 16.48 7.66 -20.00
C ARG A 37 16.08 8.13 -18.60
N GLY A 38 15.48 9.31 -18.50
CA GLY A 38 14.99 9.85 -17.23
C GLY A 38 16.06 10.54 -16.37
N GLY A 39 15.67 10.87 -15.14
CA GLY A 39 16.52 11.47 -14.11
C GLY A 39 17.47 10.46 -13.45
N ASN A 40 17.21 9.16 -13.62
CA ASN A 40 18.01 8.04 -13.12
C ASN A 40 18.26 8.13 -11.60
N TYR A 41 17.19 8.17 -10.81
CA TYR A 41 17.28 8.34 -9.35
C TYR A 41 18.31 7.45 -8.63
N TYR A 42 18.47 6.18 -9.04
CA TYR A 42 19.45 5.25 -8.46
C TYR A 42 20.80 5.19 -9.22
N GLN A 43 21.16 6.15 -10.07
CA GLN A 43 22.35 6.11 -10.96
C GLN A 43 23.69 6.07 -10.22
N ASP A 44 23.79 6.69 -9.05
CA ASP A 44 25.04 6.88 -8.32
C ASP A 44 25.16 6.05 -7.04
N LEU A 45 24.27 5.06 -6.86
CA LEU A 45 24.45 4.09 -5.80
C LEU A 45 25.75 3.31 -6.02
N ALA A 46 26.61 3.34 -4.99
CA ALA A 46 27.85 2.60 -5.01
C ALA A 46 27.55 1.12 -5.24
N GLU A 47 28.22 0.52 -6.22
CA GLU A 47 28.20 -0.93 -6.37
C GLU A 47 28.69 -1.57 -5.05
N PRO A 48 28.13 -2.73 -4.64
CA PRO A 48 28.52 -3.33 -3.38
C PRO A 48 30.04 -3.59 -3.33
N LYS A 49 30.64 -3.31 -2.18
CA LYS A 49 32.10 -3.24 -2.00
C LYS A 49 32.80 -4.57 -2.26
N ASP A 50 32.09 -5.66 -2.07
CA ASP A 50 32.49 -7.06 -2.20
C ASP A 50 32.48 -7.60 -3.63
N TRP A 51 32.03 -6.82 -4.63
CA TRP A 51 32.07 -7.24 -6.03
C TRP A 51 33.40 -6.89 -6.72
N ASP A 52 34.07 -7.88 -7.29
CA ASP A 52 35.41 -7.80 -7.92
C ASP A 52 35.43 -8.22 -9.41
N GLY A 53 34.27 -8.30 -10.05
CA GLY A 53 34.16 -8.73 -11.45
C GLY A 53 34.72 -7.74 -12.48
N ALA A 54 35.21 -8.25 -13.62
CA ALA A 54 35.84 -7.48 -14.70
C ALA A 54 34.96 -6.40 -15.36
N LEU A 55 33.65 -6.38 -15.07
CA LEU A 55 32.67 -5.45 -15.63
C LEU A 55 32.24 -4.34 -14.64
N LYS A 56 32.86 -4.29 -13.45
CA LYS A 56 32.59 -3.31 -12.39
C LYS A 56 32.57 -1.89 -12.94
N GLY A 57 31.47 -1.16 -12.73
CA GLY A 57 31.27 0.23 -13.16
C GLY A 57 31.08 0.49 -14.67
N ILE A 58 31.41 -0.43 -15.57
CA ILE A 58 31.49 -0.17 -17.02
C ILE A 58 30.21 -0.54 -17.78
N GLN A 59 29.58 -1.69 -17.48
CA GLN A 59 28.41 -2.18 -18.24
C GLN A 59 27.07 -2.01 -17.50
N HIS A 60 27.10 -1.92 -16.17
CA HIS A 60 25.90 -2.01 -15.33
C HIS A 60 25.10 -0.73 -15.16
N ARG A 61 25.59 0.38 -15.71
CA ARG A 61 24.83 1.63 -15.75
C ARG A 61 23.69 1.51 -16.76
N THR A 62 23.93 0.81 -17.86
CA THR A 62 22.99 0.64 -18.97
C THR A 62 22.24 -0.69 -18.93
N ASP A 63 22.21 -1.39 -17.79
CA ASP A 63 21.42 -2.62 -17.66
C ASP A 63 19.93 -2.31 -17.76
N ALA A 64 19.20 -3.17 -18.47
CA ALA A 64 17.79 -2.92 -18.78
C ALA A 64 16.93 -2.88 -17.50
N GLU A 65 17.15 -3.81 -16.56
CA GLU A 65 16.41 -3.90 -15.29
C GLU A 65 16.63 -2.67 -14.43
N ARG A 66 17.89 -2.23 -14.31
CA ARG A 66 18.23 -1.01 -13.58
C ARG A 66 17.53 0.20 -14.18
N GLN A 67 17.52 0.31 -15.51
CA GLN A 67 16.87 1.41 -16.20
C GLN A 67 15.35 1.42 -15.97
N VAL A 68 14.66 0.29 -16.11
CA VAL A 68 13.20 0.27 -15.90
C VAL A 68 12.80 0.55 -14.45
N VAL A 69 13.58 0.08 -13.46
CA VAL A 69 13.34 0.41 -12.05
C VAL A 69 13.58 1.90 -11.78
N ASN A 70 14.64 2.48 -12.37
CA ASN A 70 14.89 3.93 -12.31
C ASN A 70 13.77 4.74 -12.94
N LEU A 71 13.30 4.32 -14.11
CA LEU A 71 12.22 5.01 -14.83
C LEU A 71 10.93 5.00 -14.03
N LEU A 72 10.57 3.88 -13.39
CA LEU A 72 9.42 3.84 -12.49
C LEU A 72 9.61 4.81 -11.31
N ALA A 73 10.78 4.82 -10.67
CA ALA A 73 11.04 5.73 -9.55
C ALA A 73 10.96 7.21 -9.98
N ASP A 74 11.48 7.55 -11.16
CA ASP A 74 11.38 8.89 -11.76
C ASP A 74 9.92 9.26 -12.07
N GLU A 75 9.11 8.29 -12.49
CA GLU A 75 7.70 8.49 -12.75
C GLU A 75 6.91 8.74 -11.46
N ILE A 76 7.14 7.94 -10.42
CA ILE A 76 6.57 8.16 -9.08
C ILE A 76 7.01 9.52 -8.53
N TYR A 77 8.30 9.87 -8.69
CA TYR A 77 8.84 11.17 -8.29
C TYR A 77 8.12 12.33 -8.99
N SER A 78 7.92 12.22 -10.30
CA SER A 78 7.25 13.22 -11.13
C SER A 78 5.76 13.32 -10.78
N HIS A 79 5.10 12.18 -10.58
CA HIS A 79 3.69 12.07 -10.19
C HIS A 79 3.42 12.73 -8.85
N LEU A 80 4.31 12.55 -7.88
CA LEU A 80 4.25 13.22 -6.57
C LEU A 80 4.66 14.70 -6.63
N GLY A 81 5.00 15.23 -7.81
CA GLY A 81 5.40 16.62 -8.02
C GLY A 81 6.68 17.00 -7.25
N CYS A 82 7.58 16.05 -7.04
CA CYS A 82 8.82 16.26 -6.33
C CYS A 82 9.80 17.09 -7.20
N ARG A 83 10.54 17.99 -6.56
CA ARG A 83 11.58 18.81 -7.19
C ARG A 83 12.93 18.73 -6.48
N SER A 84 12.98 18.01 -5.35
CA SER A 84 14.22 17.67 -4.65
C SER A 84 14.12 16.31 -3.97
N ASN A 85 15.28 15.73 -3.62
CA ASN A 85 15.34 14.49 -2.85
C ASN A 85 14.64 14.62 -1.49
N ALA A 86 14.72 15.78 -0.83
CA ALA A 86 14.02 15.99 0.44
C ALA A 86 12.50 15.92 0.28
N GLN A 87 11.95 16.49 -0.81
CA GLN A 87 10.52 16.37 -1.11
C GLN A 87 10.14 14.92 -1.40
N TYR A 88 10.96 14.21 -2.17
CA TYR A 88 10.76 12.80 -2.43
C TYR A 88 10.72 11.97 -1.14
N THR A 89 11.76 12.06 -0.30
CA THR A 89 11.79 11.36 0.99
C THR A 89 10.58 11.68 1.87
N SER A 90 10.06 12.91 1.82
CA SER A 90 8.85 13.28 2.57
C SER A 90 7.54 12.78 1.97
N ARG A 91 7.48 12.52 0.65
CA ARG A 91 6.25 12.23 -0.10
C ARG A 91 6.12 10.77 -0.52
N ILE A 92 7.20 9.98 -0.53
CA ILE A 92 7.14 8.55 -0.86
C ILE A 92 6.22 7.75 0.08
N GLY A 93 6.01 8.24 1.31
CA GLY A 93 5.02 7.69 2.23
C GLY A 93 3.57 7.79 1.74
N ALA A 94 3.31 8.56 0.68
CA ALA A 94 2.01 8.60 0.02
C ALA A 94 1.74 7.37 -0.86
N VAL A 95 2.74 6.52 -1.15
CA VAL A 95 2.52 5.27 -1.88
C VAL A 95 1.81 4.28 -0.97
N ARG A 96 0.53 4.04 -1.23
CA ARG A 96 -0.35 3.27 -0.33
C ARG A 96 -0.22 1.77 -0.54
N ARG A 97 -0.30 1.34 -1.80
CA ARG A 97 -0.25 -0.06 -2.23
C ARG A 97 -0.03 -0.14 -3.74
N GLY A 98 0.29 -1.33 -4.23
CA GLY A 98 0.33 -1.58 -5.66
C GLY A 98 1.09 -2.84 -6.02
N THR A 99 1.09 -3.16 -7.30
CA THR A 99 1.86 -4.25 -7.87
C THR A 99 2.83 -3.70 -8.90
N VAL A 100 4.04 -4.25 -8.88
CA VAL A 100 5.08 -3.99 -9.87
C VAL A 100 5.55 -5.34 -10.40
N ILE A 101 5.42 -5.57 -11.70
CA ILE A 101 5.84 -6.81 -12.35
C ILE A 101 7.02 -6.48 -13.26
N LEU A 102 8.21 -6.96 -12.91
CA LEU A 102 9.42 -6.81 -13.69
C LEU A 102 9.71 -8.11 -14.44
N TYR A 103 9.62 -8.08 -15.77
CA TYR A 103 10.12 -9.13 -16.65
C TYR A 103 11.53 -8.79 -17.16
N SER A 104 12.43 -9.79 -17.21
CA SER A 104 13.77 -9.69 -17.80
C SER A 104 14.12 -10.94 -18.63
N ASP A 105 14.77 -10.75 -19.78
CA ASP A 105 15.19 -11.87 -20.64
C ASP A 105 16.34 -12.71 -20.04
N MET A 106 17.11 -12.19 -19.08
CA MET A 106 18.32 -12.87 -18.56
C MET A 106 18.37 -12.96 -17.03
N GLY A 107 17.48 -12.27 -16.32
CA GLY A 107 17.46 -12.18 -14.86
C GLY A 107 18.44 -11.14 -14.32
N PRO A 108 18.13 -10.49 -13.19
CA PRO A 108 18.92 -9.35 -12.72
C PRO A 108 20.31 -9.80 -12.25
N CYS A 109 21.35 -9.11 -12.72
CA CYS A 109 22.71 -9.27 -12.21
C CYS A 109 22.88 -8.63 -10.82
N HIS A 110 24.08 -8.74 -10.24
CA HIS A 110 24.38 -8.25 -8.90
C HIS A 110 24.04 -6.76 -8.67
N SER A 111 24.45 -5.87 -9.57
CA SER A 111 24.14 -4.43 -9.51
C SER A 111 22.65 -4.12 -9.66
N CYS A 112 21.94 -4.80 -10.56
CA CYS A 112 20.50 -4.66 -10.74
C CYS A 112 19.73 -5.07 -9.47
N ARG A 113 20.15 -6.16 -8.82
CA ARG A 113 19.57 -6.62 -7.55
C ARG A 113 19.75 -5.59 -6.42
N SER A 114 20.87 -4.84 -6.40
CA SER A 114 21.05 -3.75 -5.44
C SER A 114 20.00 -2.65 -5.64
N VAL A 115 19.81 -2.19 -6.87
CA VAL A 115 18.82 -1.14 -7.18
C VAL A 115 17.40 -1.60 -6.87
N ILE A 116 17.06 -2.85 -7.19
CA ILE A 116 15.78 -3.47 -6.79
C ILE A 116 15.61 -3.47 -5.27
N LYS A 117 16.67 -3.77 -4.50
CA LYS A 117 16.63 -3.75 -3.04
C LYS A 117 16.39 -2.33 -2.49
N ASP A 118 17.05 -1.33 -3.07
CA ASP A 118 16.85 0.06 -2.68
C ASP A 118 15.44 0.57 -3.04
N PHE A 119 14.93 0.22 -4.23
CA PHE A 119 13.54 0.48 -4.61
C PHE A 119 12.55 -0.12 -3.62
N ARG A 120 12.75 -1.39 -3.23
CA ARG A 120 11.90 -2.06 -2.23
C ARG A 120 11.96 -1.41 -0.85
N ARG A 121 13.09 -0.81 -0.48
CA ARG A 121 13.22 -0.06 0.78
C ARG A 121 12.45 1.25 0.73
N ASP A 122 12.49 1.94 -0.41
CA ASP A 122 11.78 3.22 -0.59
C ASP A 122 10.26 3.01 -0.73
N PHE A 123 9.84 1.87 -1.30
CA PHE A 123 8.44 1.52 -1.55
C PHE A 123 8.02 0.19 -0.91
N PRO A 124 8.05 0.09 0.43
CA PRO A 124 7.75 -1.15 1.14
C PRO A 124 6.28 -1.60 0.99
N THR A 125 5.39 -0.71 0.56
CA THR A 125 3.96 -0.96 0.38
C THR A 125 3.63 -1.63 -0.97
N LEU A 126 4.58 -1.69 -1.90
CA LEU A 126 4.41 -2.30 -3.21
C LEU A 126 4.81 -3.78 -3.19
N THR A 127 3.96 -4.61 -3.79
CA THR A 127 4.32 -5.99 -4.11
C THR A 127 5.13 -6.01 -5.40
N LEU A 128 6.33 -6.58 -5.35
CA LEU A 128 7.22 -6.70 -6.50
C LEU A 128 7.33 -8.15 -6.95
N ASP A 129 6.89 -8.45 -8.17
CA ASP A 129 7.02 -9.75 -8.83
C ASP A 129 8.09 -9.67 -9.92
N ILE A 130 9.22 -10.33 -9.71
CA ILE A 130 10.34 -10.34 -10.64
C ILE A 130 10.34 -11.66 -11.39
N ARG A 131 10.17 -11.61 -12.70
CA ARG A 131 10.10 -12.75 -13.61
C ARG A 131 11.25 -12.69 -14.60
N TYR A 132 11.86 -13.83 -14.90
CA TYR A 132 12.93 -13.88 -15.89
C TYR A 132 13.13 -15.26 -16.51
N ARG A 133 13.72 -15.30 -17.69
CA ARG A 133 14.17 -16.57 -18.28
C ARG A 133 15.46 -17.01 -17.61
N ASN A 134 15.53 -18.27 -17.22
CA ASN A 134 16.73 -18.87 -16.64
C ASN A 134 17.58 -19.55 -17.71
N ALA A 135 18.08 -18.77 -18.68
CA ALA A 135 18.89 -19.28 -19.77
C ALA A 135 20.16 -18.42 -20.00
N LEU A 136 21.33 -19.03 -19.87
CA LEU A 136 22.61 -18.50 -20.32
C LEU A 136 22.92 -19.04 -21.75
N ARG A 137 23.69 -18.28 -22.56
CA ARG A 137 24.22 -18.82 -23.83
C ARG A 137 25.03 -20.10 -23.56
N GLY A 138 24.71 -21.19 -24.26
CA GLY A 138 25.37 -22.49 -24.10
C GLY A 138 24.59 -23.52 -23.28
N GLY A 139 23.33 -23.25 -22.90
CA GLY A 139 22.47 -24.20 -22.21
C GLY A 139 22.65 -24.26 -20.70
N GLY A 140 23.41 -23.33 -20.12
CA GLY A 140 23.54 -23.18 -18.66
C GLY A 140 22.35 -22.44 -18.05
N SER A 141 21.98 -22.81 -16.83
CA SER A 141 21.02 -22.09 -15.98
C SER A 141 21.78 -21.03 -15.16
N ALA A 142 21.26 -19.80 -15.10
CA ALA A 142 21.76 -18.74 -14.22
C ALA A 142 21.56 -19.09 -12.73
N ALA A 143 20.63 -20.00 -12.42
CA ALA A 143 20.28 -20.46 -11.07
C ALA A 143 21.20 -21.55 -10.48
N LEU A 144 22.34 -21.90 -11.11
CA LEU A 144 23.22 -22.99 -10.66
C LEU A 144 24.43 -22.55 -9.80
N ILE A 145 24.27 -21.52 -8.97
CA ILE A 145 25.23 -21.23 -7.88
C ILE A 145 24.55 -21.56 -6.55
N PRO A 146 25.17 -22.39 -5.67
CA PRO A 146 24.53 -22.84 -4.44
C PRO A 146 24.02 -21.66 -3.59
N ALA A 147 22.78 -21.79 -3.12
CA ALA A 147 22.11 -20.81 -2.30
C ALA A 147 22.84 -20.59 -0.97
N GLY A 148 23.35 -19.37 -0.77
CA GLY A 148 23.27 -18.74 0.54
C GLY A 148 21.95 -17.98 0.63
N ASP A 149 21.52 -17.64 1.84
CA ASP A 149 20.29 -16.88 2.07
C ASP A 149 20.37 -15.47 1.42
N GLY A 150 19.91 -15.32 0.18
CA GLY A 150 19.78 -13.99 -0.45
C GLY A 150 19.93 -13.89 -1.97
N LEU A 151 20.16 -12.64 -2.41
CA LEU A 151 20.36 -12.21 -3.80
C LEU A 151 21.74 -12.62 -4.34
N SER A 152 22.20 -13.85 -4.11
CA SER A 152 23.53 -14.34 -4.54
C SER A 152 23.39 -15.24 -5.77
N GLY A 153 24.21 -14.96 -6.80
CA GLY A 153 24.20 -15.61 -8.12
C GLY A 153 24.86 -14.71 -9.18
N ASN A 154 25.33 -15.25 -10.31
CA ASN A 154 25.91 -14.44 -11.39
C ASN A 154 24.82 -13.61 -12.09
N TYR A 155 23.64 -14.21 -12.31
CA TYR A 155 22.41 -13.59 -12.82
C TYR A 155 21.21 -14.28 -12.17
N GLY A 156 20.09 -13.57 -11.98
CA GLY A 156 18.89 -14.11 -11.34
C GLY A 156 18.88 -14.02 -9.81
N ILE A 157 17.89 -14.63 -9.17
CA ILE A 157 17.65 -14.59 -7.72
C ILE A 157 17.72 -16.03 -7.19
N GLY A 158 18.56 -16.25 -6.17
CA GLY A 158 18.91 -17.61 -5.70
C GLY A 158 17.74 -18.43 -5.17
N ASP A 159 16.69 -17.78 -4.68
CA ASP A 159 15.47 -18.40 -4.13
C ASP A 159 14.22 -18.17 -5.00
N ALA A 160 14.41 -17.83 -6.27
CA ALA A 160 13.32 -17.81 -7.25
C ALA A 160 12.86 -19.23 -7.59
N THR A 161 11.60 -19.38 -7.97
CA THR A 161 11.00 -20.66 -8.37
C THR A 161 10.56 -20.61 -9.82
N GLN A 162 10.66 -21.74 -10.53
CA GLN A 162 10.12 -21.84 -11.88
C GLN A 162 8.58 -21.96 -11.81
N ARG A 163 7.89 -21.18 -12.64
CA ARG A 163 6.44 -21.17 -12.80
C ARG A 163 6.02 -22.03 -14.00
N GLU A 164 4.71 -22.21 -14.15
CA GLU A 164 4.10 -22.95 -15.25
C GLU A 164 4.40 -22.35 -16.64
N ASP A 165 4.66 -21.04 -16.71
CA ASP A 165 5.06 -20.33 -17.94
C ASP A 165 6.57 -20.47 -18.25
N GLU A 166 7.25 -21.41 -17.58
CA GLU A 166 8.68 -21.69 -17.65
C GLU A 166 9.60 -20.54 -17.19
N LEU A 167 9.02 -19.41 -16.77
CA LEU A 167 9.77 -18.29 -16.19
C LEU A 167 10.10 -18.56 -14.73
N TRP A 168 11.26 -18.05 -14.32
CA TRP A 168 11.64 -18.03 -12.92
C TRP A 168 11.10 -16.76 -12.29
N ALA A 169 10.49 -16.90 -11.12
CA ALA A 169 9.84 -15.80 -10.44
C ALA A 169 10.25 -15.69 -8.97
N LYS A 170 10.37 -14.45 -8.50
CA LYS A 170 10.46 -14.11 -7.08
C LYS A 170 9.46 -13.02 -6.76
N ILE A 171 8.55 -13.32 -5.83
CA ILE A 171 7.60 -12.34 -5.31
C ILE A 171 8.13 -11.81 -3.98
N TYR A 172 8.18 -10.49 -3.89
CA TYR A 172 8.39 -9.76 -2.65
C TYR A 172 7.05 -9.12 -2.26
N PRO A 173 6.37 -9.62 -1.22
CA PRO A 173 5.11 -9.04 -0.78
C PRO A 173 5.35 -7.62 -0.25
N GLY A 174 4.45 -6.71 -0.61
CA GLY A 174 4.38 -5.38 0.01
C GLY A 174 3.64 -5.44 1.34
N SER A 175 3.74 -4.35 2.11
CA SER A 175 2.94 -4.10 3.32
C SER A 175 2.04 -2.88 3.09
N PRO A 176 0.87 -3.04 2.45
CA PRO A 176 -0.05 -1.94 2.15
C PRO A 176 -0.43 -1.11 3.37
N VAL A 177 -0.60 0.20 3.16
CA VAL A 177 -1.24 1.07 4.16
C VAL A 177 -2.74 0.82 4.14
N ALA A 178 -3.27 0.36 5.27
CA ALA A 178 -4.66 -0.06 5.40
C ALA A 178 -5.63 1.10 5.18
N ALA A 179 -6.80 0.79 4.62
CA ALA A 179 -7.92 1.70 4.56
C ALA A 179 -9.19 1.06 5.12
N ALA A 180 -10.12 1.92 5.52
CA ALA A 180 -11.47 1.54 5.91
C ALA A 180 -12.48 2.46 5.22
N THR A 181 -13.65 1.91 4.93
CA THR A 181 -14.80 2.68 4.44
C THR A 181 -15.99 2.41 5.35
N GLY A 182 -16.67 3.47 5.77
CA GLY A 182 -17.89 3.41 6.55
C GLY A 182 -19.05 3.95 5.74
N ALA A 183 -20.05 3.11 5.50
CA ALA A 183 -21.36 3.53 5.01
C ALA A 183 -22.30 3.68 6.20
N TYR A 184 -23.13 4.72 6.19
CA TYR A 184 -24.13 4.94 7.23
C TYR A 184 -25.47 5.30 6.61
N ASP A 185 -26.54 4.80 7.23
CA ASP A 185 -27.93 5.17 6.98
C ASP A 185 -28.63 5.31 8.33
N VAL A 186 -28.82 6.55 8.77
CA VAL A 186 -29.32 6.87 10.11
C VAL A 186 -30.38 7.95 10.04
N LYS A 187 -31.22 8.04 11.06
CA LYS A 187 -32.25 9.08 11.17
C LYS A 187 -32.49 9.48 12.60
N VAL A 188 -33.08 10.65 12.79
CA VAL A 188 -33.61 11.05 14.10
C VAL A 188 -34.76 10.13 14.48
N ALA A 189 -34.77 9.61 15.71
CA ALA A 189 -35.83 8.74 16.20
C ALA A 189 -37.18 9.48 16.25
N GLY A 190 -38.25 8.75 15.93
CA GLY A 190 -39.63 9.23 15.95
C GLY A 190 -40.26 9.50 14.59
N PRO A 191 -41.57 9.78 14.54
CA PRO A 191 -42.31 9.97 13.28
C PRO A 191 -41.82 11.21 12.53
N GLY A 192 -41.39 11.02 11.27
CA GLY A 192 -40.91 12.13 10.43
C GLY A 192 -39.48 12.60 10.73
N GLY A 193 -38.71 11.80 11.50
CA GLY A 193 -37.31 12.09 11.75
C GLY A 193 -36.49 12.21 10.46
N GLN A 194 -35.60 13.20 10.42
CA GLN A 194 -34.74 13.45 9.27
C GLN A 194 -33.74 12.31 9.09
N ALA A 195 -33.65 11.80 7.86
CA ALA A 195 -32.70 10.76 7.48
C ALA A 195 -31.40 11.34 6.92
N PHE A 196 -30.31 10.62 7.15
CA PHE A 196 -28.95 10.94 6.77
C PHE A 196 -28.28 9.67 6.27
N ALA A 197 -27.81 9.69 5.03
CA ALA A 197 -26.98 8.62 4.49
C ALA A 197 -25.69 9.19 3.92
N GLY A 198 -24.63 8.38 3.92
CA GLY A 198 -23.35 8.78 3.36
C GLY A 198 -22.29 7.71 3.47
N THR A 199 -21.13 8.04 2.92
CA THR A 199 -19.94 7.19 2.95
C THR A 199 -18.74 8.03 3.35
N VAL A 200 -17.89 7.47 4.19
CA VAL A 200 -16.65 8.08 4.68
C VAL A 200 -15.53 7.06 4.51
N SER A 201 -14.38 7.49 4.02
CA SER A 201 -13.19 6.64 3.94
C SER A 201 -12.08 7.23 4.79
N GLY A 202 -11.30 6.33 5.41
CA GLY A 202 -10.11 6.65 6.18
C GLY A 202 -8.94 5.79 5.71
N ILE A 203 -7.74 6.35 5.75
CA ILE A 203 -6.50 5.65 5.42
C ILE A 203 -5.58 5.77 6.62
N ASP A 204 -4.96 4.66 7.01
CA ASP A 204 -3.99 4.63 8.11
C ASP A 204 -2.89 5.64 7.81
N GLN A 205 -2.34 6.26 8.84
CA GLN A 205 -1.27 7.24 8.73
C GLN A 205 -1.65 8.57 8.05
N GLN A 206 -2.87 8.71 7.53
CA GLN A 206 -3.32 9.94 6.91
C GLN A 206 -3.49 11.03 7.98
N PRO A 207 -2.93 12.24 7.76
CA PRO A 207 -3.18 13.36 8.66
C PRO A 207 -4.68 13.66 8.75
N HIS A 208 -5.23 13.66 9.96
CA HIS A 208 -6.64 13.91 10.21
C HIS A 208 -6.83 14.91 11.34
N SER A 209 -7.85 15.77 11.22
CA SER A 209 -8.28 16.69 12.27
C SER A 209 -9.49 16.10 12.99
N SER A 210 -9.25 15.46 14.13
CA SER A 210 -10.28 14.82 14.95
C SER A 210 -11.40 15.80 15.35
N TYR A 211 -12.65 15.34 15.23
CA TYR A 211 -13.87 16.05 15.62
C TYR A 211 -14.40 15.60 16.98
N LEU A 212 -14.53 14.29 17.22
CA LEU A 212 -15.08 13.66 18.44
C LEU A 212 -14.19 12.56 19.03
N TYR A 213 -13.60 11.70 18.18
CA TYR A 213 -12.83 10.55 18.65
C TYR A 213 -11.34 10.88 18.61
N PRO A 214 -10.62 10.66 19.72
CA PRO A 214 -9.38 11.39 20.01
C PRO A 214 -8.29 11.17 18.96
N ALA A 215 -7.70 12.27 18.47
CA ALA A 215 -6.38 12.25 17.86
C ALA A 215 -5.30 12.18 18.96
N PRO A 216 -4.19 11.44 18.75
CA PRO A 216 -2.99 11.58 19.58
C PRO A 216 -2.54 13.05 19.61
N ARG A 217 -2.18 13.57 20.79
CA ARG A 217 -2.04 15.01 21.11
C ARG A 217 -1.20 15.86 20.13
N ALA A 218 -1.63 17.12 19.98
CA ALA A 218 -0.90 18.36 19.64
C ALA A 218 -0.33 18.58 18.21
N ALA A 219 -0.53 17.66 17.28
CA ALA A 219 -0.44 17.91 15.84
C ALA A 219 -1.54 17.12 15.14
N ALA A 220 -1.75 17.30 13.82
CA ALA A 220 -2.49 16.31 13.03
C ALA A 220 -1.68 15.00 13.10
N ALA A 221 -1.93 14.20 14.13
CA ALA A 221 -1.34 12.89 14.27
C ALA A 221 -2.10 11.94 13.34
N PRO A 222 -1.39 11.00 12.70
CA PRO A 222 -2.05 9.95 11.93
C PRO A 222 -3.09 9.26 12.82
N LEU A 223 -4.34 9.29 12.39
CA LEU A 223 -5.39 8.48 13.00
C LEU A 223 -5.43 7.14 12.27
N ASP A 224 -5.65 6.08 13.04
CA ASP A 224 -6.03 4.78 12.50
C ASP A 224 -7.22 4.95 11.53
N GLU A 225 -7.21 4.20 10.44
CA GLU A 225 -8.19 4.26 9.37
C GLU A 225 -9.63 4.15 9.89
N VAL A 226 -9.87 3.29 10.88
CA VAL A 226 -11.21 3.06 11.46
C VAL A 226 -11.61 4.24 12.33
N ALA A 227 -10.69 4.75 13.16
CA ALA A 227 -10.94 5.92 13.98
C ALA A 227 -11.26 7.16 13.12
N ALA A 228 -10.54 7.36 12.02
CA ALA A 228 -10.81 8.42 11.06
C ALA A 228 -12.20 8.29 10.41
N VAL A 229 -12.63 7.07 10.07
CA VAL A 229 -13.98 6.81 9.55
C VAL A 229 -15.06 7.14 10.59
N MET A 230 -14.94 6.64 11.83
CA MET A 230 -15.91 6.94 12.90
C MET A 230 -16.06 8.43 13.15
N ASP A 231 -14.93 9.14 13.18
CA ASP A 231 -14.91 10.58 13.38
C ASP A 231 -15.53 11.34 12.21
N GLY A 232 -15.25 10.90 10.98
CA GLY A 232 -15.82 11.45 9.76
C GLY A 232 -17.33 11.21 9.64
N ILE A 233 -17.85 10.05 10.05
CA ILE A 233 -19.29 9.77 10.09
C ILE A 233 -19.97 10.72 11.07
N ALA A 234 -19.45 10.82 12.29
CA ALA A 234 -20.03 11.68 13.30
C ALA A 234 -20.00 13.16 12.88
N ARG A 235 -18.91 13.60 12.24
CA ARG A 235 -18.82 14.93 11.61
C ARG A 235 -19.84 15.09 10.49
N GLY A 236 -19.99 14.07 9.63
CA GLY A 236 -20.95 14.03 8.54
C GLY A 236 -22.38 14.24 9.05
N ILE A 237 -22.79 13.49 10.07
CA ILE A 237 -24.10 13.64 10.73
C ILE A 237 -24.26 15.06 11.30
N SER A 238 -23.26 15.55 12.04
CA SER A 238 -23.27 16.90 12.62
C SER A 238 -23.48 18.00 11.58
N THR A 239 -22.86 17.89 10.40
CA THR A 239 -23.01 18.89 9.32
C THR A 239 -24.39 18.91 8.66
N LYS A 240 -25.21 17.87 8.85
CA LYS A 240 -26.53 17.74 8.20
C LYS A 240 -27.69 18.22 9.07
N MET A 241 -27.46 18.50 10.35
CA MET A 241 -28.49 18.85 11.32
C MET A 241 -29.10 20.25 11.14
N GLU A 242 -28.39 21.16 10.47
CA GLU A 242 -28.84 22.49 10.07
C GLU A 242 -28.11 22.83 8.77
N PRO A 243 -28.75 23.42 7.73
CA PRO A 243 -28.03 23.88 6.55
C PRO A 243 -26.97 24.94 6.92
N GLY A 244 -25.73 24.50 7.14
CA GLY A 244 -24.56 25.36 7.26
C GLY A 244 -23.98 25.62 8.66
N GLN A 245 -24.43 24.95 9.73
CA GLN A 245 -23.79 25.09 11.06
C GLN A 245 -23.36 23.75 11.66
N LEU A 246 -22.05 23.61 11.90
CA LEU A 246 -21.46 22.47 12.60
C LEU A 246 -21.71 22.58 14.11
N MET A 247 -22.26 21.53 14.72
CA MET A 247 -22.53 21.56 16.15
C MET A 247 -21.23 21.43 16.97
N ARG A 248 -21.15 22.13 18.10
CA ARG A 248 -20.05 21.95 19.06
C ARG A 248 -20.07 20.49 19.60
N PRO A 249 -18.92 19.83 19.77
CA PRO A 249 -18.83 18.43 20.21
C PRO A 249 -19.70 18.05 21.41
N GLN A 250 -19.72 18.87 22.46
CA GLN A 250 -20.51 18.61 23.66
C GLN A 250 -22.01 18.66 23.43
N ALA A 251 -22.47 19.56 22.55
CA ALA A 251 -23.89 19.64 22.19
C ALA A 251 -24.27 18.46 21.30
N PHE A 252 -23.37 18.07 20.39
CA PHE A 252 -23.59 16.93 19.50
C PHE A 252 -23.75 15.64 20.30
N ARG A 253 -22.84 15.36 21.24
CA ARG A 253 -22.93 14.19 22.13
C ARG A 253 -24.23 14.08 22.91
N ARG A 254 -24.85 15.20 23.28
CA ARG A 254 -26.16 15.18 23.96
C ARG A 254 -27.31 14.84 23.02
N TRP A 255 -27.17 15.14 21.73
CA TRP A 255 -28.23 15.00 20.74
C TRP A 255 -28.26 13.60 20.11
N ILE A 256 -27.09 13.01 19.84
CA ILE A 256 -26.93 11.74 19.11
C ILE A 256 -27.55 10.51 19.78
N GLY A 257 -27.87 10.57 21.08
CA GLY A 257 -28.59 9.49 21.77
C GLY A 257 -29.99 9.17 21.21
N ASN A 258 -30.51 10.02 20.31
CA ASN A 258 -31.76 9.81 19.61
C ASN A 258 -31.59 9.44 18.13
N ILE A 259 -30.39 9.12 17.67
CA ILE A 259 -30.15 8.68 16.30
C ILE A 259 -30.24 7.16 16.22
N GLU A 260 -31.04 6.66 15.28
CA GLU A 260 -31.22 5.23 15.01
C GLU A 260 -30.86 4.90 13.56
N GLY A 261 -30.45 3.66 13.29
CA GLY A 261 -30.12 3.20 11.94
C GLY A 261 -28.95 2.22 11.93
N THR A 262 -28.19 2.22 10.84
CA THR A 262 -27.07 1.30 10.64
C THR A 262 -25.80 2.02 10.20
N VAL A 263 -24.66 1.48 10.61
CA VAL A 263 -23.32 1.81 10.13
C VAL A 263 -22.64 0.51 9.76
N ARG A 264 -22.13 0.44 8.53
CA ARG A 264 -21.30 -0.67 8.07
C ARG A 264 -19.88 -0.18 7.80
N LEU A 265 -18.92 -0.80 8.46
CA LEU A 265 -17.49 -0.59 8.25
C LEU A 265 -16.90 -1.76 7.47
N ASP A 266 -16.30 -1.48 6.33
CA ASP A 266 -15.50 -2.42 5.57
C ASP A 266 -14.01 -2.01 5.72
N CYS A 267 -13.21 -2.87 6.38
CA CYS A 267 -11.81 -2.62 6.70
C CYS A 267 -10.89 -3.59 5.94
N GLU A 268 -9.78 -3.09 5.40
CA GLU A 268 -8.81 -3.95 4.68
C GLU A 268 -7.93 -4.82 5.60
N ARG A 269 -7.75 -4.42 6.87
CA ARG A 269 -6.93 -5.14 7.88
C ARG A 269 -7.73 -5.61 9.10
N GLY A 270 -8.90 -5.01 9.33
CA GLY A 270 -9.61 -5.07 10.61
C GLY A 270 -9.13 -3.99 11.58
N PRO A 271 -9.97 -3.53 12.54
CA PRO A 271 -9.60 -2.43 13.42
C PRO A 271 -8.43 -2.76 14.35
N SER A 272 -7.49 -1.82 14.50
CA SER A 272 -6.43 -1.89 15.52
C SER A 272 -6.97 -1.60 16.93
N GLY A 273 -6.12 -1.57 17.95
CA GLY A 273 -6.53 -1.19 19.31
C GLY A 273 -7.19 0.20 19.41
N ASP A 274 -6.65 1.18 18.69
CA ASP A 274 -7.20 2.54 18.64
C ASP A 274 -8.50 2.57 17.83
N GLY A 275 -8.55 1.85 16.70
CA GLY A 275 -9.76 1.67 15.90
C GLY A 275 -10.91 1.04 16.69
N ARG A 276 -10.63 -0.04 17.44
CA ARG A 276 -11.61 -0.68 18.34
C ARG A 276 -12.10 0.27 19.44
N THR A 277 -11.20 1.08 19.99
CA THR A 277 -11.56 2.08 21.01
C THR A 277 -12.50 3.14 20.43
N ALA A 278 -12.25 3.58 19.18
CA ALA A 278 -13.13 4.52 18.49
C ALA A 278 -14.51 3.91 18.18
N VAL A 279 -14.57 2.65 17.74
CA VAL A 279 -15.84 1.94 17.52
C VAL A 279 -16.63 1.81 18.82
N ALA A 280 -15.98 1.41 19.93
CA ALA A 280 -16.64 1.32 21.23
C ALA A 280 -17.20 2.66 21.71
N ALA A 281 -16.42 3.74 21.57
CA ALA A 281 -16.88 5.08 21.89
C ALA A 281 -18.03 5.55 20.98
N PHE A 282 -18.01 5.18 19.70
CA PHE A 282 -19.11 5.45 18.76
C PHE A 282 -20.40 4.74 19.20
N ILE A 283 -20.33 3.48 19.60
CA ILE A 283 -21.50 2.72 20.06
C ILE A 283 -22.09 3.32 21.35
N GLU A 284 -21.24 3.75 22.28
CA GLU A 284 -21.69 4.44 23.51
C GLU A 284 -22.43 5.75 23.19
N ASP A 285 -21.89 6.52 22.24
CA ASP A 285 -22.43 7.79 21.79
C ASP A 285 -23.71 7.62 20.92
N PHE A 286 -23.82 6.54 20.14
CA PHE A 286 -24.93 6.21 19.24
C PHE A 286 -25.64 4.90 19.62
N PRO A 287 -26.31 4.84 20.79
CA PRO A 287 -26.80 3.58 21.34
C PRO A 287 -27.88 2.91 20.48
N LYS A 288 -28.63 3.65 19.64
CA LYS A 288 -29.70 3.08 18.79
C LYS A 288 -29.24 2.77 17.36
N VAL A 289 -27.95 2.86 17.09
CA VAL A 289 -27.35 2.54 15.79
C VAL A 289 -26.72 1.16 15.87
N GLU A 290 -27.07 0.30 14.92
CA GLU A 290 -26.37 -0.97 14.72
C GLU A 290 -25.07 -0.73 13.96
N VAL A 291 -23.97 -1.32 14.45
CA VAL A 291 -22.65 -1.18 13.82
C VAL A 291 -22.16 -2.56 13.38
N GLU A 292 -21.90 -2.71 12.09
CA GLU A 292 -21.24 -3.88 11.51
C GLU A 292 -19.80 -3.53 11.14
N VAL A 293 -18.86 -4.44 11.44
CA VAL A 293 -17.45 -4.31 11.07
C VAL A 293 -17.00 -5.56 10.34
N ALA A 294 -16.68 -5.41 9.06
CA ALA A 294 -16.27 -6.46 8.15
C ALA A 294 -14.79 -6.31 7.77
N TYR A 295 -14.04 -7.42 7.78
CA TYR A 295 -12.60 -7.43 7.44
C TYR A 295 -12.10 -8.82 7.04
N PRO A 296 -10.97 -8.96 6.33
CA PRO A 296 -10.45 -10.28 5.95
C PRO A 296 -9.93 -11.07 7.17
N GLY A 297 -10.32 -12.34 7.26
CA GLY A 297 -10.09 -13.18 8.44
C GLY A 297 -8.66 -13.53 8.79
N THR A 298 -7.82 -13.73 7.78
CA THR A 298 -6.46 -14.25 7.96
C THR A 298 -5.44 -13.18 8.35
N ALA A 299 -5.76 -11.89 8.19
CA ALA A 299 -4.86 -10.77 8.51
C ALA A 299 -5.13 -10.14 9.88
N ALA A 300 -6.37 -10.19 10.37
CA ALA A 300 -6.75 -9.47 11.58
C ALA A 300 -6.09 -10.05 12.85
N GLN A 301 -6.23 -11.36 13.11
CA GLN A 301 -5.83 -11.94 14.39
C GLN A 301 -4.31 -12.04 14.59
N ALA A 302 -3.52 -12.20 13.53
CA ALA A 302 -2.06 -12.35 13.62
C ALA A 302 -1.33 -11.04 13.96
N ASP A 303 -1.90 -9.90 13.55
CA ASP A 303 -1.30 -8.57 13.73
C ASP A 303 -1.98 -7.75 14.86
N GLY A 304 -2.77 -8.41 15.73
CA GLY A 304 -3.48 -7.75 16.83
C GLY A 304 -4.67 -6.87 16.40
N CYS A 305 -5.13 -7.04 15.17
CA CYS A 305 -6.25 -6.32 14.55
C CYS A 305 -7.54 -7.17 14.59
N GLY A 306 -8.69 -6.54 14.32
CA GLY A 306 -10.00 -7.20 14.37
C GLY A 306 -10.48 -7.53 15.78
N TYR A 307 -11.48 -8.39 15.86
CA TYR A 307 -12.19 -8.82 17.07
C TYR A 307 -12.06 -10.33 17.25
N SER A 308 -11.85 -10.78 18.48
CA SER A 308 -11.70 -12.21 18.79
C SER A 308 -13.00 -13.00 18.67
N ASP A 309 -14.15 -12.32 18.74
CA ASP A 309 -15.51 -12.86 18.72
C ASP A 309 -16.26 -12.58 17.40
N ALA A 310 -15.56 -12.09 16.38
CA ALA A 310 -16.14 -11.99 15.04
C ALA A 310 -16.42 -13.36 14.43
N THR A 311 -17.40 -13.40 13.54
CA THR A 311 -17.86 -14.63 12.88
C THR A 311 -17.41 -14.64 11.41
N GLU A 312 -16.78 -15.74 10.98
CA GLU A 312 -16.44 -15.97 9.58
C GLU A 312 -17.70 -16.15 8.71
N GLN A 313 -17.69 -15.51 7.54
CA GLN A 313 -18.74 -15.57 6.53
C GLN A 313 -18.32 -16.49 5.37
N ASP A 314 -19.28 -16.93 4.55
CA ASP A 314 -19.04 -17.87 3.45
C ASP A 314 -18.01 -17.40 2.40
N ASP A 315 -17.79 -16.09 2.29
CA ASP A 315 -16.82 -15.47 1.38
C ASP A 315 -15.42 -15.27 1.99
N GLY A 316 -15.19 -15.76 3.22
CA GLY A 316 -13.93 -15.60 3.97
C GLY A 316 -13.79 -14.26 4.68
N THR A 317 -14.79 -13.38 4.60
CA THR A 317 -14.88 -12.15 5.40
C THR A 317 -15.23 -12.49 6.84
N TRP A 318 -14.71 -11.73 7.79
CA TRP A 318 -15.06 -11.81 9.20
C TRP A 318 -15.91 -10.62 9.59
N LEU A 319 -17.01 -10.88 10.29
CA LEU A 319 -18.01 -9.90 10.66
C LEU A 319 -18.14 -9.81 12.18
N MET A 320 -18.03 -8.59 12.70
CA MET A 320 -18.42 -8.25 14.06
C MET A 320 -19.65 -7.35 14.00
N ALA A 321 -20.74 -7.74 14.68
CA ALA A 321 -21.96 -6.96 14.74
C ALA A 321 -22.23 -6.48 16.18
N PHE A 322 -22.50 -5.18 16.31
CA PHE A 322 -22.89 -4.54 17.55
C PHE A 322 -24.34 -4.07 17.41
N SER A 323 -25.26 -4.81 18.03
CA SER A 323 -26.68 -4.49 17.97
C SER A 323 -27.00 -3.17 18.67
N ALA A 324 -27.96 -2.42 18.12
CA ALA A 324 -28.54 -1.27 18.79
C ALA A 324 -29.09 -1.64 20.18
N ALA A 325 -28.78 -0.82 21.18
CA ALA A 325 -29.42 -0.86 22.48
C ALA A 325 -30.91 -0.53 22.35
N ARG A 326 -31.74 -1.26 23.11
CA ARG A 326 -33.20 -1.10 23.13
C ARG A 326 -33.64 0.13 23.90
#